data_AF-J1YFI5-F1
#
_entry.id   AF-J1YFI5-F1
#
_cell.length_a   1.000
_cell.length_b   1.000
_cell.length_c   1.000
_cell.angle_alpha   90.00
_cell.angle_beta   90.00
_cell.angle_gamma   90.00
#
_symmetry.space_group_name_H-M   'P 1'
#
loop_
_entity.id
_entity.type
_entity.pdbx_description
1 polymer ?
#
loop_
_entity_poly.entity_id
_entity_poly.type
_entity_poly.pdbx_seq_one_letter_code
_entity_poly.pdbx_strand_id
1 'polypeptide(L)'
;MAKGYAKSMLFNGAMKGLSHLQNRASTNGPDSAKAVDNTQGSNSADGHTASGESGHYLGDTDRAALAKSMDTLNQQLIKRMESGLFKSHKEAAEWLHDNGFVLTEQSGAEIYARIFERADGFAVGTVITSYHTSRIDVVDMSRSVSSGRLVADWHTHPAVGAANFSQQDYQTRLDRYVSFKDYWNPSSGLRHYDGFKAWSTLGYNPSPALPDMTLDHGDKFSSCIKGGC
;
A
#
# COMPACT_ATOMS: atom_id res chain seq x y z
N MET A 1 -64.16 -18.46 -4.46
CA MET A 1 -63.58 -17.76 -5.62
C MET A 1 -62.50 -16.80 -5.12
N ALA A 2 -61.32 -16.87 -5.74
CA ALA A 2 -60.23 -15.88 -5.88
C ALA A 2 -60.45 -14.47 -5.28
N LYS A 3 -59.47 -13.74 -4.71
CA LYS A 3 -58.01 -13.68 -4.91
C LYS A 3 -57.37 -12.90 -3.74
N GLY A 4 -56.18 -13.30 -3.30
CA GLY A 4 -55.35 -12.55 -2.35
C GLY A 4 -54.57 -11.41 -3.00
N TYR A 5 -54.10 -10.48 -2.17
CA TYR A 5 -53.03 -9.53 -2.50
C TYR A 5 -52.09 -9.39 -1.29
N ALA A 6 -50.97 -10.12 -1.35
CA ALA A 6 -49.78 -9.85 -0.56
C ALA A 6 -49.15 -8.55 -1.08
N LYS A 7 -48.98 -7.56 -0.19
CA LYS A 7 -48.30 -6.31 -0.51
C LYS A 7 -46.79 -6.54 -0.40
N SER A 8 -46.21 -6.97 -1.51
CA SER A 8 -44.77 -6.89 -1.79
C SER A 8 -44.35 -5.41 -1.79
N MET A 9 -43.62 -4.98 -0.76
CA MET A 9 -42.81 -3.76 -0.86
C MET A 9 -41.44 -4.15 -1.40
N LEU A 10 -41.32 -3.96 -2.72
CA LEU A 10 -40.07 -3.98 -3.46
C LEU A 10 -39.12 -2.92 -2.90
N PHE A 11 -38.04 -3.36 -2.24
CA PHE A 11 -36.79 -2.62 -2.14
C PHE A 11 -36.21 -2.49 -3.55
N ASN A 12 -36.61 -1.44 -4.28
CA ASN A 12 -36.06 -1.13 -5.59
C ASN A 12 -35.52 0.31 -5.58
N GLY A 13 -34.31 0.47 -5.06
CA GLY A 13 -33.66 1.78 -4.97
C GLY A 13 -32.14 1.77 -4.85
N ALA A 14 -31.51 0.69 -4.37
CA ALA A 14 -30.07 0.67 -4.08
C ALA A 14 -29.19 -0.05 -5.11
N MET A 15 -29.75 -0.64 -6.18
CA MET A 15 -28.97 -1.45 -7.15
C MET A 15 -28.60 -0.74 -8.46
N LYS A 16 -28.84 0.57 -8.60
CA LYS A 16 -28.42 1.33 -9.80
C LYS A 16 -26.98 1.86 -9.74
N GLY A 17 -26.31 1.79 -8.58
CA GLY A 17 -24.90 2.18 -8.43
C GLY A 17 -23.90 1.03 -8.56
N LEU A 18 -24.31 -0.22 -8.31
CA LEU A 18 -23.43 -1.39 -8.36
C LEU A 18 -23.07 -1.81 -9.79
N SER A 19 -23.93 -1.55 -10.77
CA SER A 19 -23.68 -1.87 -12.18
C SER A 19 -22.58 -1.01 -12.82
N HIS A 20 -22.17 0.09 -12.17
CA HIS A 20 -21.03 0.91 -12.61
C HIS A 20 -19.68 0.43 -12.07
N LEU A 21 -19.67 -0.42 -11.04
CA LEU A 21 -18.44 -1.02 -10.50
C LEU A 21 -18.12 -2.38 -11.14
N GLN A 22 -19.14 -3.14 -11.58
CA GLN A 22 -18.92 -4.43 -12.25
C GLN A 22 -18.34 -4.32 -13.68
N ASN A 23 -18.46 -3.16 -14.34
CA ASN A 23 -17.95 -2.96 -15.70
C ASN A 23 -16.54 -2.32 -15.79
N ARG A 24 -15.89 -2.02 -14.65
CA ARG A 24 -14.49 -1.54 -14.61
C ARG A 24 -13.46 -2.67 -14.44
N ALA A 25 -13.91 -3.93 -14.40
CA ALA A 25 -13.05 -5.09 -14.63
C ALA A 25 -12.92 -5.43 -16.14
N SER A 26 -13.08 -4.42 -17.02
CA SER A 26 -12.75 -4.58 -18.43
C SER A 26 -11.23 -4.53 -18.57
N THR A 27 -10.67 -5.67 -18.95
CA THR A 27 -9.23 -5.90 -19.17
C THR A 27 -8.61 -5.02 -20.27
N ASN A 28 -9.36 -4.12 -20.91
CA ASN A 28 -8.90 -3.30 -22.03
C ASN A 28 -9.35 -1.82 -22.00
N GLY A 29 -9.76 -1.26 -20.86
CA GLY A 29 -10.05 0.18 -20.72
C GLY A 29 -8.79 1.04 -20.54
N PRO A 30 -8.82 2.35 -20.87
CA PRO A 30 -7.69 3.27 -20.63
C PRO A 30 -7.34 3.42 -19.14
N ASP A 31 -8.29 3.07 -18.25
CA ASP A 31 -8.16 3.05 -16.79
C ASP A 31 -7.94 1.64 -16.23
N SER A 32 -7.68 0.62 -17.06
CA SER A 32 -7.30 -0.70 -16.53
C SER A 32 -5.91 -0.60 -15.91
N ALA A 33 -5.74 -1.13 -14.69
CA ALA A 33 -4.42 -1.31 -14.10
C ALA A 33 -3.67 -2.31 -14.97
N LYS A 34 -2.99 -1.83 -16.01
CA LYS A 34 -2.07 -2.65 -16.79
C LYS A 34 -1.00 -3.15 -15.83
N ALA A 35 -0.87 -4.48 -15.75
CA ALA A 35 0.29 -5.11 -15.15
C ALA A 35 1.54 -4.45 -15.75
N VAL A 36 2.52 -4.15 -14.90
CA VAL A 36 3.80 -3.63 -15.33
C VAL A 36 4.42 -4.69 -16.25
N ASP A 37 4.43 -4.45 -17.56
CA ASP A 37 5.19 -5.26 -18.51
C ASP A 37 6.54 -4.57 -18.75
N ASN A 38 7.28 -4.34 -17.66
CA ASN A 38 8.68 -4.00 -17.79
C ASN A 38 9.39 -5.31 -18.11
N THR A 39 9.87 -5.42 -19.35
CA THR A 39 10.58 -6.60 -19.82
C THR A 39 11.75 -6.88 -18.90
N GLN A 40 11.89 -8.14 -18.48
CA GLN A 40 13.03 -8.64 -17.71
C GLN A 40 14.34 -8.27 -18.44
N GLY A 41 15.30 -7.66 -17.74
CA GLY A 41 16.56 -7.17 -18.34
C GLY A 41 16.55 -5.71 -18.83
N SER A 42 15.56 -4.90 -18.44
CA SER A 42 15.58 -3.44 -18.68
C SER A 42 16.24 -2.72 -17.50
N ASN A 43 16.97 -1.62 -17.74
CA ASN A 43 17.63 -0.84 -16.67
C ASN A 43 16.68 -0.42 -15.51
N SER A 44 15.38 -0.29 -15.80
CA SER A 44 14.31 -0.04 -14.82
C SER A 44 13.83 -1.30 -14.08
N ALA A 45 13.91 -2.47 -14.70
CA ALA A 45 13.66 -3.77 -14.08
C ALA A 45 14.91 -4.32 -13.35
N ASP A 46 16.11 -3.87 -13.72
CA ASP A 46 17.36 -4.45 -13.25
C ASP A 46 17.74 -4.06 -11.82
N GLY A 47 16.88 -3.28 -11.16
CA GLY A 47 16.93 -3.09 -9.71
C GLY A 47 18.26 -2.60 -9.16
N HIS A 48 19.14 -2.02 -10.00
CA HIS A 48 20.40 -1.45 -9.56
C HIS A 48 20.08 -0.18 -8.77
N THR A 49 20.14 -0.27 -7.45
CA THR A 49 20.19 0.94 -6.62
C THR A 49 21.53 1.63 -6.77
N ALA A 50 21.55 2.92 -6.42
CA ALA A 50 22.78 3.65 -6.12
C ALA A 50 23.65 2.95 -5.03
N SER A 51 23.10 1.98 -4.28
CA SER A 51 23.80 1.14 -3.30
C SER A 51 24.36 -0.18 -3.87
N GLY A 52 24.10 -0.52 -5.14
CA GLY A 52 24.69 -1.71 -5.79
C GLY A 52 24.15 -3.07 -5.36
N GLU A 53 23.13 -3.13 -4.49
CA GLU A 53 22.46 -4.40 -4.18
C GLU A 53 21.58 -4.83 -5.37
N SER A 54 21.79 -6.03 -5.89
CA SER A 54 20.97 -6.60 -6.95
C SER A 54 19.55 -6.89 -6.43
N GLY A 55 18.52 -6.34 -7.08
CA GLY A 55 17.13 -6.67 -6.77
C GLY A 55 16.89 -8.19 -6.87
N HIS A 56 16.12 -8.75 -5.95
CA HIS A 56 15.71 -10.15 -6.02
C HIS A 56 14.68 -10.34 -7.14
N TYR A 57 15.01 -11.10 -8.18
CA TYR A 57 14.10 -11.39 -9.29
C TYR A 57 13.21 -12.60 -8.96
N LEU A 58 11.90 -12.43 -9.12
CA LEU A 58 10.95 -13.54 -9.02
C LEU A 58 10.88 -14.30 -10.34
N GLY A 59 10.91 -15.63 -10.28
CA GLY A 59 10.61 -16.48 -11.44
C GLY A 59 9.15 -16.35 -11.86
N ASP A 60 8.82 -16.72 -13.10
CA ASP A 60 7.46 -16.56 -13.65
C ASP A 60 6.37 -17.25 -12.81
N THR A 61 6.68 -18.41 -12.24
CA THR A 61 5.78 -19.13 -11.33
C THR A 61 5.50 -18.32 -10.06
N ASP A 62 6.54 -17.75 -9.44
CA ASP A 62 6.43 -16.96 -8.21
C ASP A 62 5.71 -15.63 -8.49
N ARG A 63 5.98 -15.02 -9.65
CA ARG A 63 5.27 -13.82 -10.13
C ARG A 63 3.77 -14.09 -10.29
N ALA A 64 3.40 -15.19 -10.93
CA ALA A 64 2.00 -15.56 -11.12
C ALA A 64 1.30 -15.87 -9.79
N ALA A 65 1.99 -16.54 -8.87
CA ALA A 65 1.48 -16.81 -7.52
C ALA A 65 1.28 -15.51 -6.73
N LEU A 66 2.28 -14.61 -6.73
CA LEU A 66 2.18 -13.31 -6.08
C LEU A 66 1.05 -12.47 -6.67
N ALA A 67 0.89 -12.44 -7.99
CA ALA A 67 -0.19 -11.70 -8.65
C ALA A 67 -1.58 -12.18 -8.20
N LYS A 68 -1.76 -13.49 -8.07
CA LYS A 68 -3.01 -14.08 -7.56
C LYS A 68 -3.25 -13.73 -6.08
N SER A 69 -2.20 -13.76 -5.26
CA SER A 69 -2.30 -13.38 -3.85
C SER A 69 -2.60 -11.89 -3.68
N MET A 70 -2.02 -11.03 -4.52
CA MET A 70 -2.29 -9.58 -4.57
C MET A 70 -3.73 -9.27 -4.98
N ASP A 71 -4.28 -9.97 -5.97
CA ASP A 71 -5.70 -9.85 -6.33
C ASP A 71 -6.58 -10.27 -5.15
N THR A 72 -6.26 -11.40 -4.51
CA THR A 72 -7.00 -11.88 -3.32
C THR A 72 -7.00 -10.86 -2.19
N LEU A 73 -5.85 -10.25 -1.88
CA LEU A 73 -5.72 -9.21 -0.86
C LEU A 73 -6.54 -7.96 -1.23
N ASN A 74 -6.48 -7.51 -2.48
CA ASN A 74 -7.28 -6.38 -2.94
C ASN A 74 -8.79 -6.66 -2.86
N GLN A 75 -9.24 -7.88 -3.19
CA GLN A 75 -10.65 -8.28 -3.01
C GLN A 75 -11.07 -8.30 -1.53
N GLN A 76 -10.20 -8.74 -0.63
CA GLN A 76 -10.45 -8.67 0.82
C GLN A 76 -10.53 -7.23 1.31
N LEU A 77 -9.65 -6.35 0.82
CA LEU A 77 -9.64 -4.94 1.14
C LEU A 77 -10.92 -4.24 0.66
N ILE A 78 -11.37 -4.52 -0.57
CA ILE A 78 -12.63 -4.00 -1.11
C ILE A 78 -13.79 -4.41 -0.21
N LYS A 79 -13.92 -5.71 0.12
CA LYS A 79 -14.97 -6.21 1.03
C LYS A 79 -14.89 -5.57 2.42
N ARG A 80 -13.69 -5.35 2.95
CA ARG A 80 -13.48 -4.65 4.23
C ARG A 80 -13.96 -3.21 4.15
N MET A 81 -13.73 -2.50 3.04
CA MET A 81 -14.18 -1.11 2.88
C MET A 81 -15.68 -1.01 2.56
N GLU A 82 -16.29 -2.04 1.97
CA GLU A 82 -17.75 -2.12 1.78
C GLU A 82 -18.52 -2.22 3.10
N SER A 83 -17.92 -2.79 4.16
CA SER A 83 -18.51 -2.80 5.50
C SER A 83 -18.29 -1.51 6.29
N GLY A 84 -17.54 -0.57 5.74
CA GLY A 84 -17.25 0.75 6.31
C GLY A 84 -15.78 1.12 6.18
N LEU A 85 -15.50 2.43 6.07
CA LEU A 85 -14.12 2.92 6.03
C LEU A 85 -13.39 2.72 7.38
N PHE A 86 -12.06 2.79 7.35
CA PHE A 86 -11.25 2.78 8.57
C PHE A 86 -11.45 4.08 9.35
N LYS A 87 -11.34 4.05 10.68
CA LYS A 87 -11.53 5.22 11.56
C LYS A 87 -10.29 6.11 11.61
N SER A 88 -9.12 5.56 11.27
CA SER A 88 -7.85 6.28 11.21
C SER A 88 -6.94 5.66 10.15
N HIS A 89 -5.97 6.44 9.65
CA HIS A 89 -4.91 5.89 8.81
C HIS A 89 -4.05 4.86 9.56
N LYS A 90 -3.90 4.97 10.89
CA LYS A 90 -3.27 3.97 11.74
C LYS A 90 -4.01 2.61 11.67
N GLU A 91 -5.34 2.61 11.82
CA GLU A 91 -6.15 1.38 11.75
C GLU A 91 -6.04 0.73 10.36
N ALA A 92 -6.01 1.54 9.30
CA ALA A 92 -5.79 1.05 7.95
C ALA A 92 -4.41 0.39 7.79
N ALA A 93 -3.36 1.00 8.34
CA ALA A 93 -2.01 0.44 8.32
C ALA A 93 -1.89 -0.84 9.16
N GLU A 94 -2.55 -0.93 10.31
CA GLU A 94 -2.62 -2.15 11.12
C GLU A 94 -3.32 -3.29 10.36
N TRP A 95 -4.41 -3.00 9.64
CA TRP A 95 -5.07 -3.99 8.78
C TRP A 95 -4.16 -4.47 7.66
N LEU A 96 -3.45 -3.54 7.00
CA LEU A 96 -2.47 -3.89 5.96
C LEU A 96 -1.31 -4.71 6.50
N HIS A 97 -0.83 -4.41 7.71
CA HIS A 97 0.16 -5.23 8.39
C HIS A 97 -0.34 -6.67 8.60
N ASP A 98 -1.54 -6.82 9.15
CA ASP A 98 -2.08 -8.14 9.52
C ASP A 98 -2.43 -9.02 8.31
N ASN A 99 -2.76 -8.42 7.17
CA ASN A 99 -3.26 -9.15 6.00
C ASN A 99 -2.30 -9.13 4.80
N GLY A 100 -1.48 -8.08 4.67
CA GLY A 100 -0.61 -7.85 3.53
C GLY A 100 0.84 -8.26 3.75
N PHE A 101 1.36 -8.16 4.99
CA PHE A 101 2.79 -8.41 5.24
C PHE A 101 3.23 -9.84 4.90
N VAL A 102 2.34 -10.82 5.08
CA VAL A 102 2.58 -12.23 4.74
C VAL A 102 3.00 -12.42 3.28
N LEU A 103 2.55 -11.56 2.37
CA LEU A 103 2.94 -11.64 0.96
C LEU A 103 4.42 -11.32 0.75
N THR A 104 4.96 -10.38 1.52
CA THR A 104 6.40 -10.10 1.55
C THR A 104 7.18 -11.24 2.15
N GLU A 105 6.69 -11.89 3.21
CA GLU A 105 7.37 -13.05 3.78
C GLU A 105 7.42 -14.23 2.81
N GLN A 106 6.37 -14.42 1.99
CA GLN A 106 6.29 -15.51 1.03
C GLN A 106 7.10 -15.27 -0.24
N SER A 107 7.15 -14.03 -0.71
CA SER A 107 7.75 -13.70 -2.02
C SER A 107 9.08 -12.96 -1.92
N GLY A 108 9.39 -12.32 -0.80
CA GLY A 108 10.51 -11.36 -0.72
C GLY A 108 10.28 -10.07 -1.50
N ALA A 109 9.07 -9.83 -2.02
CA ALA A 109 8.71 -8.57 -2.68
C ALA A 109 8.20 -7.53 -1.69
N GLU A 110 8.54 -6.27 -1.92
CA GLU A 110 7.93 -5.15 -1.22
C GLU A 110 6.49 -4.93 -1.72
N ILE A 111 5.58 -4.72 -0.77
CA ILE A 111 4.16 -4.45 -1.01
C ILE A 111 3.88 -3.02 -0.54
N TYR A 112 3.08 -2.27 -1.28
CA TYR A 112 2.80 -0.87 -1.01
C TYR A 112 1.31 -0.53 -1.17
N ALA A 113 0.82 0.39 -0.34
CA ALA A 113 -0.49 1.01 -0.51
C ALA A 113 -0.53 2.45 0.00
N ARG A 114 -1.27 3.32 -0.69
CA ARG A 114 -1.60 4.67 -0.21
C ARG A 114 -2.86 4.65 0.64
N ILE A 115 -2.93 5.57 1.60
CA ILE A 115 -4.07 5.74 2.50
C ILE A 115 -4.61 7.16 2.32
N PHE A 116 -5.91 7.23 2.04
CA PHE A 116 -6.62 8.45 1.68
C PHE A 116 -7.66 8.79 2.74
N GLU A 117 -7.67 10.04 3.17
CA GLU A 117 -8.74 10.59 4.00
C GLU A 117 -9.93 10.99 3.13
N ARG A 118 -11.12 10.65 3.62
CA ARG A 118 -12.42 10.98 3.07
C ARG A 118 -13.29 11.58 4.18
N ALA A 119 -14.42 12.19 3.80
CA ALA A 119 -15.34 12.82 4.75
C ALA A 119 -15.90 11.83 5.80
N ASP A 120 -15.98 10.55 5.45
CA ASP A 120 -16.58 9.46 6.21
C ASP A 120 -15.57 8.48 6.83
N GLY A 121 -14.27 8.75 6.70
CA GLY A 121 -13.20 7.92 7.26
C GLY A 121 -11.99 7.82 6.34
N PHE A 122 -11.24 6.72 6.47
CA PHE A 122 -10.01 6.48 5.73
C PHE A 122 -10.17 5.29 4.80
N ALA A 123 -9.79 5.48 3.54
CA ALA A 123 -9.79 4.45 2.51
C ALA A 123 -8.35 4.09 2.14
N VAL A 124 -8.13 2.83 1.83
CA VAL A 124 -6.84 2.35 1.29
C VAL A 124 -6.98 2.29 -0.22
N GLY A 125 -5.96 2.75 -0.94
CA GLY A 125 -5.87 2.58 -2.39
C GLY A 125 -5.60 1.13 -2.76
N THR A 126 -5.60 0.84 -4.06
CA THR A 126 -5.20 -0.48 -4.54
C THR A 126 -3.81 -0.84 -3.98
N VAL A 127 -3.70 -2.01 -3.38
CA VAL A 127 -2.42 -2.56 -2.92
C VAL A 127 -1.64 -3.02 -4.14
N ILE A 128 -0.38 -2.60 -4.24
CA ILE A 128 0.49 -2.85 -5.38
C ILE A 128 1.82 -3.47 -4.95
N THR A 129 2.53 -4.03 -5.92
CA THR A 129 3.91 -4.51 -5.76
C THR A 129 4.65 -4.34 -7.09
N SER A 130 5.98 -4.34 -7.04
CA SER A 130 6.83 -4.49 -8.22
C SER A 130 7.17 -5.96 -8.34
N TYR A 131 6.62 -6.62 -9.36
CA TYR A 131 6.87 -8.04 -9.62
C TYR A 131 8.30 -8.34 -10.10
N HIS A 132 9.11 -7.29 -10.31
CA HIS A 132 10.43 -7.37 -10.93
C HIS A 132 11.55 -6.95 -9.97
N THR A 133 11.23 -6.18 -8.93
CA THR A 133 12.19 -5.68 -7.95
C THR A 133 11.66 -5.95 -6.55
N SER A 134 12.56 -6.24 -5.61
CA SER A 134 12.22 -6.33 -4.18
C SER A 134 11.91 -4.96 -3.54
N ARG A 135 11.49 -3.97 -4.35
CA ARG A 135 11.37 -2.56 -4.01
C ARG A 135 10.22 -1.91 -4.77
N ILE A 136 9.61 -0.87 -4.20
CA ILE A 136 8.63 -0.02 -4.89
C ILE A 136 9.21 1.36 -5.15
N ASP A 137 9.19 1.81 -6.41
CA ASP A 137 9.64 3.16 -6.76
C ASP A 137 8.48 4.18 -6.76
N VAL A 138 8.83 5.46 -6.85
CA VAL A 138 7.84 6.56 -6.82
C VAL A 138 6.81 6.46 -7.95
N VAL A 139 7.21 5.96 -9.12
CA VAL A 139 6.32 5.83 -10.28
C VAL A 139 5.27 4.75 -10.00
N ASP A 140 5.68 3.62 -9.45
CA ASP A 140 4.78 2.54 -9.08
C ASP A 140 3.83 2.96 -7.95
N MET A 141 4.30 3.70 -6.95
CA MET A 141 3.45 4.23 -5.86
C MET A 141 2.24 5.01 -6.38
N SER A 142 2.36 5.69 -7.53
CA SER A 142 1.27 6.45 -8.14
C SER A 142 0.08 5.58 -8.58
N ARG A 143 0.29 4.28 -8.75
CA ARG A 143 -0.74 3.30 -9.15
C ARG A 143 -1.63 2.86 -7.99
N SER A 144 -1.25 3.14 -6.74
CA SER A 144 -2.12 2.96 -5.60
C SER A 144 -3.13 4.11 -5.54
N VAL A 145 -4.33 3.86 -6.09
CA VAL A 145 -5.35 4.90 -6.33
C VAL A 145 -6.60 4.66 -5.49
N SER A 146 -7.19 5.75 -5.02
CA SER A 146 -8.53 5.81 -4.39
C SER A 146 -9.07 7.24 -4.52
N SER A 147 -10.30 7.47 -4.07
CA SER A 147 -10.83 8.83 -3.90
C SER A 147 -10.46 9.40 -2.54
N GLY A 148 -9.98 10.64 -2.47
CA GLY A 148 -9.74 11.35 -1.22
C GLY A 148 -8.43 12.11 -1.20
N ARG A 149 -8.10 12.69 -0.04
CA ARG A 149 -6.82 13.36 0.19
C ARG A 149 -5.79 12.33 0.63
N LEU A 150 -4.64 12.24 -0.05
CA LEU A 150 -3.53 11.40 0.42
C LEU A 150 -3.03 11.91 1.77
N VAL A 151 -3.02 11.05 2.79
CA VAL A 151 -2.60 11.40 4.16
C VAL A 151 -1.49 10.53 4.69
N ALA A 152 -1.44 9.28 4.25
CA ALA A 152 -0.41 8.35 4.66
C ALA A 152 -0.12 7.33 3.56
N ASP A 153 0.96 6.58 3.71
CA ASP A 153 1.16 5.34 2.99
C ASP A 153 1.73 4.25 3.89
N TRP A 154 1.64 3.02 3.38
CA TRP A 154 2.12 1.83 4.05
C TRP A 154 2.92 1.02 3.05
N HIS A 155 4.04 0.46 3.50
CA HIS A 155 4.82 -0.49 2.74
C HIS A 155 5.46 -1.56 3.62
N THR A 156 6.09 -2.54 2.98
CA THR A 156 6.80 -3.62 3.66
C THR A 156 8.30 -3.55 3.39
N HIS A 157 9.11 -3.99 4.33
CA HIS A 157 10.51 -4.29 4.04
C HIS A 157 10.67 -5.82 3.91
N PRO A 158 11.23 -6.34 2.80
CA PRO A 158 11.64 -7.73 2.73
C PRO A 158 12.72 -8.00 3.80
N ALA A 159 12.77 -9.22 4.33
CA ALA A 159 13.38 -9.60 5.62
C ALA A 159 14.93 -9.49 5.73
N VAL A 160 15.53 -8.43 5.20
CA VAL A 160 16.97 -8.16 5.26
C VAL A 160 17.21 -6.81 5.94
N GLY A 161 17.58 -6.84 7.22
CA GLY A 161 18.27 -5.76 7.94
C GLY A 161 17.52 -4.44 8.20
N ALA A 162 16.35 -4.20 7.62
CA ALA A 162 15.68 -2.89 7.68
C ALA A 162 14.45 -2.88 8.60
N ALA A 163 14.64 -3.16 9.90
CA ALA A 163 13.61 -2.91 10.92
C ALA A 163 13.31 -1.42 11.13
N ASN A 164 14.00 -0.55 10.39
CA ASN A 164 13.87 0.88 10.42
C ASN A 164 13.64 1.42 9.00
N PHE A 165 13.17 2.66 8.93
CA PHE A 165 13.00 3.38 7.68
C PHE A 165 14.35 3.65 7.02
N SER A 166 14.37 3.59 5.69
CA SER A 166 15.51 4.07 4.91
C SER A 166 15.54 5.60 4.87
N GLN A 167 16.67 6.19 4.45
CA GLN A 167 16.72 7.64 4.24
C GLN A 167 15.69 8.09 3.19
N GLN A 168 15.42 7.25 2.19
CA GLN A 168 14.43 7.53 1.14
C GLN A 168 13.01 7.58 1.71
N ASP A 169 12.68 6.69 2.65
CA ASP A 169 11.39 6.70 3.35
C ASP A 169 11.16 8.03 4.07
N TYR A 170 12.21 8.56 4.71
CA TYR A 170 12.13 9.85 5.39
C TYR A 170 11.97 11.05 4.48
N GLN A 171 12.21 10.90 3.17
CA GLN A 171 11.96 11.97 2.20
C GLN A 171 10.47 12.26 1.99
N THR A 172 9.59 11.32 2.36
CA THR A 172 8.15 11.57 2.29
C THR A 172 7.72 12.60 3.34
N ARG A 173 6.78 13.48 2.95
CA ARG A 173 6.23 14.54 3.80
C ARG A 173 4.84 14.24 4.33
N LEU A 174 4.48 12.96 4.35
CA LEU A 174 3.22 12.42 4.86
C LEU A 174 3.50 11.39 5.95
N ASP A 175 2.46 10.90 6.61
CA ASP A 175 2.60 9.78 7.55
C ASP A 175 2.99 8.50 6.79
N ARG A 176 4.03 7.80 7.25
CA ARG A 176 4.47 6.55 6.61
C ARG A 176 4.44 5.40 7.60
N TYR A 177 4.01 4.24 7.13
CA TYR A 177 4.01 3.01 7.91
C TYR A 177 4.87 1.96 7.22
N VAL A 178 5.67 1.25 8.00
CA VAL A 178 6.46 0.13 7.49
C VAL A 178 6.21 -1.14 8.30
N SER A 179 5.82 -2.20 7.60
CA SER A 179 5.81 -3.56 8.14
C SER A 179 7.14 -4.24 7.85
N PHE A 180 7.73 -4.87 8.85
CA PHE A 180 9.00 -5.58 8.70
C PHE A 180 9.03 -6.82 9.59
N LYS A 181 10.03 -7.66 9.36
CA LYS A 181 10.40 -8.74 10.27
C LYS A 181 11.76 -8.42 10.85
N ASP A 182 11.85 -8.37 12.17
CA ASP A 182 13.13 -8.18 12.82
C ASP A 182 14.00 -9.43 12.58
N TYR A 183 15.28 -9.21 12.28
CA TYR A 183 16.23 -10.29 12.10
C TYR A 183 16.48 -11.04 13.42
N TRP A 184 16.47 -10.31 14.55
CA TRP A 184 16.78 -10.84 15.88
C TRP A 184 15.55 -11.32 16.64
N ASN A 185 14.35 -10.96 16.17
CA ASN A 185 13.08 -11.37 16.76
C ASN A 185 12.16 -11.92 15.67
N PRO A 186 11.70 -13.18 15.76
CA PRO A 186 10.85 -13.79 14.73
C PRO A 186 9.48 -13.09 14.55
N SER A 187 9.15 -12.14 15.43
CA SER A 187 7.92 -11.34 15.36
C SER A 187 8.00 -10.29 14.26
N SER A 188 6.91 -10.12 13.51
CA SER A 188 6.73 -8.97 12.63
C SER A 188 6.48 -7.70 13.45
N GLY A 189 6.92 -6.56 12.94
CA GLY A 189 6.72 -5.24 13.52
C GLY A 189 6.05 -4.28 12.54
N LEU A 190 5.33 -3.30 13.07
CA LEU A 190 4.80 -2.15 12.34
C LEU A 190 5.34 -0.88 12.98
N ARG A 191 6.07 -0.07 12.21
CA ARG A 191 6.54 1.26 12.61
C ARG A 191 5.78 2.34 11.88
N HIS A 192 5.71 3.51 12.51
CA HIS A 192 5.15 4.74 11.95
C HIS A 192 6.20 5.82 11.95
N TYR A 193 6.23 6.65 10.92
CA TYR A 193 6.98 7.88 10.80
C TYR A 193 6.02 9.06 10.58
N ASP A 194 6.07 10.04 11.47
CA ASP A 194 5.33 11.30 11.37
C ASP A 194 6.08 12.29 10.48
N GLY A 195 5.94 12.10 9.15
CA GLY A 195 6.61 12.94 8.17
C GLY A 195 6.17 14.40 8.21
N PHE A 196 4.89 14.68 8.52
CA PHE A 196 4.41 16.05 8.65
C PHE A 196 5.16 16.79 9.74
N LYS A 197 5.28 16.19 10.93
CA LYS A 197 5.99 16.79 12.05
C LYS A 197 7.49 16.85 11.81
N ALA A 198 8.11 15.79 11.29
CA ALA A 198 9.54 15.77 11.01
C ALA A 198 9.94 16.93 10.08
N TRP A 199 9.23 17.09 8.96
CA TRP A 199 9.50 18.15 8.00
C TRP A 199 9.12 19.54 8.50
N SER A 200 8.11 19.67 9.37
CA SER A 200 7.75 20.95 9.98
C SER A 200 8.91 21.57 10.78
N THR A 201 9.76 20.74 11.40
CA THR A 201 10.90 21.20 12.20
C THR A 201 12.05 21.75 11.37
N LEU A 202 12.08 21.48 10.06
CA LEU A 202 13.11 21.95 9.13
C LEU A 202 12.70 23.22 8.37
N GLY A 203 11.51 23.77 8.63
CA GLY A 203 10.99 24.97 8.00
C GLY A 203 10.00 24.66 6.86
N TYR A 204 8.79 25.21 6.97
CA TYR A 204 7.61 24.86 6.18
C TYR A 204 7.63 25.16 4.67
N ASN A 205 8.71 25.72 4.12
CA ASN A 205 8.73 26.03 2.69
C ASN A 205 9.38 24.90 1.89
N PRO A 206 8.64 24.16 1.04
CA PRO A 206 9.21 23.25 0.06
C PRO A 206 10.04 24.07 -0.93
N SER A 207 11.30 24.30 -0.58
CA SER A 207 12.32 24.71 -1.53
C SER A 207 13.02 23.44 -2.03
N PRO A 208 13.34 23.34 -3.33
CA PRO A 208 14.26 22.31 -3.83
C PRO A 208 15.67 22.39 -3.20
N ALA A 209 15.94 23.40 -2.36
CA ALA A 209 17.17 23.57 -1.60
C ALA A 209 17.08 23.09 -0.13
N LEU A 210 15.99 22.44 0.29
CA LEU A 210 15.99 21.81 1.62
C LEU A 210 17.00 20.64 1.63
N PRO A 211 17.81 20.51 2.68
CA PRO A 211 18.67 19.35 2.82
C PRO A 211 17.82 18.07 2.93
N ASP A 212 18.34 16.96 2.42
CA ASP A 212 17.72 15.65 2.58
C ASP A 212 17.47 15.36 4.07
N MET A 213 16.33 14.77 4.38
CA MET A 213 16.07 14.29 5.75
C MET A 213 17.13 13.27 6.14
N THR A 214 17.82 13.50 7.26
CA THR A 214 18.83 12.54 7.77
C THR A 214 18.15 11.40 8.50
N LEU A 215 18.81 10.24 8.58
CA LEU A 215 18.33 9.08 9.34
C LEU A 215 18.09 9.46 10.82
N ASP A 216 19.09 10.07 11.46
CA ASP A 216 19.01 10.48 12.88
C ASP A 216 17.86 11.46 13.16
N HIS A 217 17.50 12.32 12.20
CA HIS A 217 16.37 13.23 12.38
C HIS A 217 15.06 12.51 12.17
N GLY A 218 14.90 11.76 11.08
CA GLY A 218 13.69 10.99 10.79
C GLY A 218 13.35 10.00 11.90
N ASP A 219 14.35 9.31 12.44
CA ASP A 219 14.22 8.33 13.53
C ASP A 219 13.54 8.91 14.77
N LYS A 220 13.79 10.20 15.11
CA LYS A 220 13.17 10.90 16.26
C LYS A 220 11.66 11.06 16.13
N PHE A 221 11.14 10.98 14.90
CA PHE A 221 9.72 11.06 14.58
C PHE A 221 9.15 9.70 14.18
N SER A 222 9.92 8.63 14.40
CA SER A 222 9.47 7.26 14.21
C SER A 222 9.02 6.64 15.53
N SER A 223 8.06 5.73 15.49
CA SER A 223 7.59 4.99 16.67
C SER A 223 7.12 3.58 16.32
N CYS A 224 7.22 2.66 17.28
CA CYS A 224 6.65 1.32 17.15
C CYS A 224 5.14 1.38 17.38
N ILE A 225 4.37 0.81 16.46
CA ILE A 225 2.92 0.74 16.53
C ILE A 225 2.45 -0.65 16.97
N LYS A 226 3.08 -1.70 16.46
CA LYS A 226 2.68 -3.09 16.70
C LYS A 226 3.88 -4.03 16.61
N GLY A 227 3.87 -5.10 17.41
CA GLY A 227 4.87 -6.16 17.34
C GLY A 227 6.22 -5.77 17.95
N GLY A 228 7.28 -6.45 17.51
CA GLY A 228 8.65 -6.17 17.96
C GLY A 228 9.27 -5.04 17.14
N CYS A 229 9.44 -3.88 17.78
CA CYS A 229 10.34 -2.80 17.40
C CYS A 229 10.96 -2.23 18.70
#